data_AF-A0A6A5AJI4-F1
#
_entry.id   AF-A0A6A5AJI4-F1
#
_cell.length_a   1.000
_cell.length_b   1.000
_cell.length_c   1.000
_cell.angle_alpha   90.00
_cell.angle_beta   90.00
_cell.angle_gamma   90.00
#
_symmetry.space_group_name_H-M   'P 1'
#
loop_
_entity.id
_entity.type
_entity.pdbx_description
1 polymer ?
#
loop_
_entity_poly.entity_id
_entity_poly.type
_entity_poly.pdbx_seq_one_letter_code
_entity_poly.pdbx_strand_id
1 'polypeptide(L)'
;DRRPLFDIKASAQTIVHKLEQQHHPHKDATPVGFDQVVQDMSSYEICRIFSAVLHLANEGAVELHHDENDDEHESMDTLRLTMLTHEESSAMPVSRRHHAPRK
;
A
#
# COMPACT_ATOMS: atom_id res chain seq x y z
N ASP A 1 9.55 27.60 -10.34
CA ASP A 1 9.31 26.19 -9.98
C ASP A 1 9.23 25.96 -8.47
N ARG A 2 8.03 26.05 -7.88
CA ARG A 2 7.80 25.59 -6.50
C ARG A 2 7.09 24.25 -6.56
N ARG A 3 7.68 23.21 -5.97
CA ARG A 3 7.06 21.88 -5.86
C ARG A 3 5.80 21.99 -5.00
N PRO A 4 4.71 21.28 -5.35
CA PRO A 4 3.49 21.31 -4.55
C PRO A 4 3.73 20.73 -3.16
N LEU A 5 2.99 21.23 -2.17
CA LEU A 5 2.96 20.68 -0.82
C LEU A 5 2.59 19.19 -0.87
N PHE A 6 3.20 18.39 0.00
CA PHE A 6 2.87 16.98 0.10
C PHE A 6 1.59 16.80 0.89
N ASP A 7 0.57 16.22 0.25
CA ASP A 7 -0.67 15.80 0.88
C ASP A 7 -0.76 14.27 0.81
N ILE A 8 -0.61 13.63 1.96
CA ILE A 8 -0.64 12.17 2.08
C ILE A 8 -2.02 11.60 1.78
N LYS A 9 -3.10 12.33 2.06
CA LYS A 9 -4.48 11.88 1.81
C LYS A 9 -4.82 11.95 0.34
N ALA A 10 -4.43 13.03 -0.34
CA ALA A 10 -4.60 13.12 -1.79
C ALA A 10 -3.80 12.03 -2.54
N SER A 11 -2.58 11.75 -2.04
CA SER A 11 -1.75 10.65 -2.55
C SER A 11 -2.41 9.29 -2.31
N ALA A 12 -2.98 9.06 -1.12
CA ALA A 12 -3.71 7.84 -0.77
C ALA A 12 -4.95 7.63 -1.66
N GLN A 13 -5.76 8.68 -1.87
CA GLN A 13 -6.92 8.63 -2.77
C GLN A 13 -6.53 8.29 -4.21
N THR A 14 -5.39 8.80 -4.68
CA THR A 14 -4.87 8.48 -6.01
C THR A 14 -4.55 6.99 -6.14
N ILE A 15 -3.97 6.39 -5.10
CA ILE A 15 -3.67 4.94 -5.06
C ILE A 15 -4.96 4.13 -5.06
N VAL A 16 -5.90 4.44 -4.17
CA VAL A 16 -7.20 3.74 -4.09
C VAL A 16 -7.91 3.78 -5.44
N HIS A 17 -7.99 4.95 -6.09
CA HIS A 17 -8.64 5.07 -7.39
C HIS A 17 -7.96 4.21 -8.47
N LYS A 18 -6.63 4.14 -8.49
CA LYS A 18 -5.89 3.26 -9.41
C LYS A 18 -6.17 1.78 -9.15
N LEU A 19 -6.20 1.37 -7.89
CA LEU A 19 -6.49 -0.01 -7.51
C LEU A 19 -7.94 -0.39 -7.83
N GLU A 20 -8.91 0.51 -7.61
CA GLU A 20 -10.31 0.33 -8.00
C GLU A 20 -10.50 0.17 -9.50
N GLN A 21 -9.76 0.95 -10.33
CA GLN A 21 -9.81 0.82 -11.79
C GLN A 21 -9.27 -0.52 -12.29
N GLN A 22 -8.33 -1.12 -11.57
CA GLN A 22 -7.74 -2.41 -11.91
C GLN A 22 -8.52 -3.60 -11.32
N HIS A 23 -9.38 -3.34 -10.34
CA HIS A 23 -10.30 -4.33 -9.79
C HIS A 23 -11.48 -4.58 -10.74
N HIS A 24 -11.57 -5.81 -11.27
CA HIS A 24 -12.79 -6.25 -11.94
C HIS A 24 -13.85 -6.65 -10.89
N PRO A 25 -15.11 -6.18 -11.00
CA PRO A 25 -16.16 -6.39 -9.99
C PRO A 25 -16.59 -7.85 -9.75
N HIS A 26 -15.99 -8.81 -10.47
CA HIS A 26 -16.32 -10.24 -10.40
C HIS A 26 -15.09 -11.15 -10.23
N LYS A 27 -13.91 -10.59 -9.96
CA LYS A 27 -12.72 -11.37 -9.61
C LYS A 27 -12.28 -10.96 -8.22
N ASP A 28 -11.89 -11.95 -7.42
CA ASP A 28 -11.20 -11.75 -6.16
C ASP A 28 -10.08 -10.71 -6.32
N ALA A 29 -9.81 -9.98 -5.24
CA ALA A 29 -8.85 -8.89 -5.22
C ALA A 29 -7.50 -9.36 -5.76
N THR A 30 -7.20 -8.99 -7.01
CA THR A 30 -5.98 -9.45 -7.68
C THR A 30 -4.86 -8.52 -7.26
N PRO A 31 -3.75 -9.03 -6.68
CA PRO A 31 -2.65 -8.19 -6.23
C PRO A 31 -2.04 -7.41 -7.39
N VAL A 32 -1.90 -6.09 -7.21
CA VAL A 32 -1.34 -5.14 -8.18
C VAL A 32 0.11 -4.83 -7.83
N GLY A 33 1.01 -4.88 -8.81
CA GLY A 33 2.41 -4.48 -8.61
C GLY A 33 2.58 -2.99 -8.32
N PHE A 34 3.44 -2.64 -7.37
CA PHE A 34 3.71 -1.23 -7.04
C PHE A 34 4.30 -0.47 -8.23
N ASP A 35 5.13 -1.14 -9.04
CA ASP A 35 5.66 -0.66 -10.31
C ASP A 35 4.55 -0.16 -11.26
N GLN A 36 3.43 -0.88 -11.34
CA GLN A 36 2.28 -0.51 -12.17
C GLN A 36 1.56 0.74 -11.64
N VAL A 37 1.58 0.96 -10.33
CA VAL A 37 1.01 2.17 -9.72
C VAL A 37 1.86 3.40 -10.05
N VAL A 38 3.19 3.24 -10.11
CA VAL A 38 4.15 4.35 -10.23
C VAL A 38 4.79 4.53 -11.61
N GLN A 39 4.44 3.71 -12.60
CA GLN A 39 5.10 3.63 -13.91
C GLN A 39 5.40 4.98 -14.61
N ASP A 40 4.51 5.97 -14.49
CA ASP A 40 4.63 7.28 -15.15
C ASP A 40 4.98 8.43 -14.18
N MET A 41 5.48 8.10 -12.99
CA MET A 41 5.74 9.05 -11.93
C MET A 41 7.23 9.37 -11.81
N SER A 42 7.54 10.63 -11.53
CA SER A 42 8.91 11.03 -11.24
C SER A 42 9.38 10.48 -9.89
N SER A 43 10.69 10.32 -9.70
CA SER A 43 11.24 9.71 -8.47
C SER A 43 10.77 10.39 -7.16
N TYR A 44 10.50 11.69 -7.17
CA TYR A 44 9.98 12.38 -5.97
C TYR A 44 8.51 12.03 -5.69
N GLU A 45 7.72 11.72 -6.71
CA GLU A 45 6.33 11.28 -6.60
C GLU A 45 6.27 9.85 -6.11
N ILE A 46 7.20 9.00 -6.56
CA ILE A 46 7.34 7.61 -6.07
C ILE A 46 7.47 7.59 -4.54
N CYS A 47 8.33 8.44 -3.95
CA CYS A 47 8.47 8.48 -2.48
C CYS A 47 7.19 8.91 -1.76
N ARG A 48 6.41 9.82 -2.35
CA ARG A 48 5.13 10.30 -1.80
C ARG A 48 4.07 9.22 -1.85
N ILE A 49 4.01 8.50 -2.97
CA ILE A 49 3.10 7.39 -3.18
C ILE A 49 3.46 6.22 -2.26
N PHE A 50 4.74 5.87 -2.14
CA PHE A 50 5.20 4.86 -1.19
C PHE A 50 4.79 5.20 0.26
N SER A 51 4.98 6.46 0.66
CA SER A 51 4.55 6.93 2.00
C SER A 51 3.02 6.81 2.18
N ALA A 52 2.24 7.09 1.15
CA ALA A 52 0.79 6.95 1.18
C ALA A 52 0.32 5.49 1.17
N VAL A 53 1.04 4.58 0.49
CA VAL A 53 0.82 3.13 0.57
C VAL A 53 1.00 2.63 2.01
N LEU A 54 2.11 3.00 2.67
CA LEU A 54 2.33 2.63 4.07
C LEU A 54 1.25 3.22 5.00
N HIS A 55 0.78 4.43 4.70
CA HIS A 55 -0.32 5.04 5.45
C HIS A 55 -1.63 4.24 5.29
N LEU A 56 -1.99 3.86 4.06
CA LEU A 56 -3.17 3.03 3.78
C LEU A 56 -3.06 1.64 4.42
N ALA A 57 -1.87 1.05 4.45
CA ALA A 57 -1.63 -0.23 5.10
C ALA A 57 -1.83 -0.15 6.62
N ASN A 58 -1.36 0.92 7.25
CA ASN A 58 -1.59 1.17 8.67
C ASN A 58 -3.07 1.42 9.00
N GLU A 59 -3.85 1.94 8.05
CA GLU A 59 -5.31 2.10 8.19
C GLU A 59 -6.08 0.82 7.84
N GLY A 60 -5.40 -0.25 7.43
CA GLY A 60 -6.02 -1.51 7.01
C GLY A 60 -6.86 -1.37 5.75
N ALA A 61 -6.54 -0.40 4.88
CA ALA A 61 -7.20 -0.21 3.59
C ALA A 61 -6.54 -1.01 2.46
N VAL A 62 -5.24 -1.28 2.58
CA VAL A 62 -4.47 -2.11 1.65
C VAL A 62 -3.61 -3.11 2.40
N GLU A 63 -3.40 -4.27 1.81
CA GLU A 63 -2.41 -5.24 2.25
C GLU A 63 -1.17 -5.17 1.35
N LEU A 64 -0.01 -5.31 1.98
CA LEU A 64 1.29 -5.33 1.31
C LEU A 64 1.76 -6.77 1.24
N HIS A 65 1.91 -7.30 0.03
CA HIS A 65 2.54 -8.58 -0.21
C HIS A 65 3.94 -8.36 -0.76
N HIS A 66 4.89 -9.15 -0.28
CA HIS A 66 6.23 -9.23 -0.84
C HIS A 66 6.41 -10.66 -1.32
N ASP A 67 6.68 -10.85 -2.62
CA ASP A 67 6.93 -12.19 -3.14
C ASP A 67 8.36 -12.60 -2.75
N GLU A 68 8.48 -13.38 -1.68
CA GLU A 68 9.78 -13.81 -1.13
C GLU A 68 10.53 -14.82 -2.03
N ASN A 69 9.91 -15.28 -3.13
CA ASN A 69 10.51 -16.26 -4.03
C ASN A 69 11.53 -15.68 -5.02
N ASP A 70 11.69 -14.36 -5.07
CA ASP A 70 12.70 -13.70 -5.90
C ASP A 70 13.97 -13.47 -5.05
N ASP A 71 14.67 -14.56 -4.74
CA ASP A 71 15.92 -14.60 -3.95
C ASP A 71 17.04 -13.72 -4.53
N GLU A 72 16.87 -13.12 -5.71
CA GLU A 72 17.92 -12.40 -6.41
C GLU A 72 17.85 -10.87 -6.34
N HIS A 73 16.73 -10.22 -6.00
CA HIS A 73 16.72 -8.75 -5.90
C HIS A 73 15.67 -8.19 -4.92
N GLU A 74 16.11 -7.40 -3.92
CA GLU A 74 15.30 -6.49 -3.09
C GLU A 74 14.71 -5.32 -3.92
N SER A 75 14.09 -5.62 -5.06
CA SER A 75 13.50 -4.61 -5.92
C SER A 75 12.11 -4.23 -5.45
N MET A 76 11.74 -2.95 -5.62
CA MET A 76 10.34 -2.50 -5.45
C MET A 76 9.38 -3.21 -6.42
N ASP A 77 9.91 -3.91 -7.42
CA ASP A 77 9.16 -4.72 -8.40
C ASP A 77 8.45 -5.94 -7.76
N THR A 78 8.89 -6.38 -6.57
CA THR A 78 8.27 -7.52 -5.87
C THR A 78 7.16 -7.09 -4.90
N LEU A 79 6.99 -5.77 -4.67
CA LEU A 79 5.94 -5.25 -3.81
C LEU A 79 4.59 -5.28 -4.54
N ARG A 80 3.62 -5.97 -3.96
CA ARG A 80 2.24 -6.02 -4.46
C ARG A 80 1.24 -5.47 -3.45
N LEU A 81 0.19 -4.86 -3.97
CA LEU A 81 -0.87 -4.18 -3.23
C LEU A 81 -2.20 -4.88 -3.47
N THR A 82 -2.91 -5.20 -2.40
CA THR A 82 -4.27 -5.73 -2.46
C THR A 82 -5.19 -4.80 -1.68
N MET A 83 -6.34 -4.42 -2.23
CA MET A 83 -7.33 -3.66 -1.47
C MET A 83 -8.06 -4.58 -0.50
N LEU A 84 -8.14 -4.17 0.75
CA LEU A 84 -8.92 -4.90 1.76
C LEU A 84 -10.37 -4.41 1.73
N THR A 85 -11.31 -5.35 1.74
CA THR A 85 -12.72 -5.01 1.92
C THR A 85 -12.98 -4.68 3.40
N HIS A 86 -14.01 -3.88 3.67
CA HIS A 86 -14.32 -3.39 5.02
C HIS A 86 -14.62 -4.52 6.05
N GLU A 87 -14.85 -5.75 5.58
CA GLU A 87 -15.01 -6.95 6.41
C GLU A 87 -13.65 -7.55 6.85
N GLU A 88 -12.60 -7.46 6.03
CA GLU A 88 -11.25 -7.97 6.32
C GLU A 88 -10.44 -7.01 7.21
N SER A 89 -10.61 -5.70 7.03
CA SER A 89 -9.91 -4.66 7.81
C SER A 89 -10.19 -4.76 9.33
N SER A 90 -11.39 -5.21 9.71
CA SER A 90 -11.81 -5.38 11.11
C SER A 90 -11.18 -6.61 11.80
N ALA A 91 -10.63 -7.55 11.03
CA ALA A 91 -10.09 -8.81 11.55
C ALA A 91 -8.61 -8.74 11.98
N MET A 92 -7.93 -7.62 11.76
CA MET A 92 -6.51 -7.45 12.10
C MET A 92 -6.34 -6.94 13.54
N PRO A 93 -5.91 -7.78 14.50
CA PRO A 93 -5.54 -7.28 15.82
C PRO A 93 -4.27 -6.46 15.69
N VAL A 94 -4.38 -5.14 15.90
CA VAL A 94 -3.22 -4.30 16.20
C VAL A 94 -2.50 -4.97 17.36
N SER A 95 -1.31 -5.53 17.09
CA SER A 95 -0.50 -6.20 18.09
C SER A 95 -0.10 -5.18 19.15
N ARG A 96 -0.99 -4.99 20.14
CA ARG A 96 -0.72 -4.20 21.34
C ARG A 96 0.43 -4.91 22.02
N ARG A 97 1.64 -4.39 21.83
CA ARG A 97 2.79 -4.72 22.66
C ARG A 97 2.37 -4.52 24.11
N HIS A 98 1.98 -5.62 24.76
CA HIS A 98 1.77 -5.67 26.19
C HIS A 98 3.14 -5.45 26.84
N HIS A 99 3.43 -4.21 27.19
CA HIS A 99 4.44 -3.92 28.19
C HIS A 99 3.93 -4.51 29.50
N ALA A 100 4.41 -5.70 29.85
CA ALA A 100 4.23 -6.25 31.19
C ALA A 100 4.96 -5.33 32.18
N PRO A 101 4.30 -4.83 33.25
CA PRO A 101 5.02 -4.21 34.34
C PRO A 101 5.69 -5.32 35.16
N ARG A 102 7.02 -5.33 35.17
CA ARG A 102 7.79 -6.11 36.14
C ARG A 102 7.54 -5.52 37.54
N LYS A 103 6.85 -6.26 38.42
CA LYS A 103 7.12 -6.34 39.86
C LYS A 103 6.69 -7.70 40.39
#